data_AF-A0A2E3PGC1-F1
#
_entry.id   AF-A0A2E3PGC1-F1
#
_cell.length_a   1.000
_cell.length_b   1.000
_cell.length_c   1.000
_cell.angle_alpha   90.00
_cell.angle_beta   90.00
_cell.angle_gamma   90.00
#
_symmetry.space_group_name_H-M   'P 1'
#
loop_
_entity.id
_entity.type
_entity.pdbx_description
1 polymer ?
#
loop_
_entity_poly.entity_id
_entity_poly.type
_entity_poly.pdbx_seq_one_letter_code
_entity_poly.pdbx_strand_id
1 'polypeptide(L)'
;MAEDAATNGKDVVIAVLEFIGGLVWPCFAAFLLWFFLEPVTTAVDSVPELMGRANVIEIGDLKVELEKEIGQVPSGPVRAALADMNGEDIATVLERADSTLNTCDYPGLEAETARLLRLDELGVLSVTENPEELARIQDLHEDVTGCWTVVLTPLGEEVYDFLIAFISTSL
;
A
#
# COMPACT_ATOMS: atom_id res chain seq x y z
N MET A 1 -14.80 56.83 52.11
CA MET A 1 -15.70 55.80 51.55
C MET A 1 -16.08 56.05 50.08
N ALA A 2 -15.30 56.81 49.30
CA ALA A 2 -15.53 57.00 47.86
C ALA A 2 -14.38 56.45 46.99
N GLU A 3 -13.30 55.95 47.61
CA GLU A 3 -12.08 55.52 46.91
C GLU A 3 -12.10 54.04 46.50
N ASP A 4 -12.90 53.20 47.16
CA ASP A 4 -12.98 51.75 46.90
C ASP A 4 -13.88 51.37 45.72
N ALA A 5 -14.72 52.29 45.21
CA ALA A 5 -15.59 52.01 44.07
C ALA A 5 -14.86 52.09 42.72
N ALA A 6 -13.80 52.91 42.64
CA ALA A 6 -13.09 53.18 41.40
C ALA A 6 -12.04 52.10 41.04
N THR A 7 -11.48 51.42 42.03
CA THR A 7 -10.54 50.30 41.86
C THR A 7 -11.24 49.02 41.45
N ASN A 8 -12.36 48.68 42.11
CA ASN A 8 -13.19 47.52 41.75
C ASN A 8 -13.69 47.58 40.29
N GLY A 9 -14.02 48.76 39.77
CA GLY A 9 -14.43 48.91 38.38
C GLY A 9 -13.33 48.62 37.36
N LYS A 10 -12.07 48.93 37.69
CA LYS A 10 -10.92 48.65 36.82
C LYS A 10 -10.58 47.17 36.80
N ASP A 11 -10.63 46.51 37.94
CA ASP A 11 -10.31 45.08 38.04
C ASP A 11 -11.36 44.21 37.33
N VAL A 12 -12.64 44.59 37.39
CA VAL A 12 -13.71 43.93 36.62
C VAL A 12 -13.52 44.12 35.11
N VAL A 13 -13.12 45.29 34.66
CA VAL A 13 -12.87 45.55 33.22
C VAL A 13 -11.66 44.76 32.71
N ILE A 14 -10.60 44.64 33.50
CA ILE A 14 -9.42 43.85 33.17
C ILE A 14 -9.78 42.36 33.10
N ALA A 15 -10.52 41.84 34.07
CA ALA A 15 -10.97 40.44 34.08
C ALA A 15 -11.86 40.10 32.88
N VAL A 16 -12.75 41.03 32.46
CA VAL A 16 -13.58 40.86 31.26
C VAL A 16 -12.73 40.92 29.99
N LEU A 17 -11.72 41.80 29.92
CA LEU A 17 -10.79 41.87 28.79
C LEU A 17 -9.94 40.60 28.65
N GLU A 18 -9.47 40.03 29.76
CA GLU A 18 -8.74 38.76 29.76
C GLU A 18 -9.64 37.59 29.35
N PHE A 19 -10.89 37.58 29.81
CA PHE A 19 -11.87 36.56 29.43
C PHE A 19 -12.24 36.65 27.93
N ILE A 20 -12.43 37.86 27.40
CA ILE A 20 -12.67 38.09 25.98
C ILE A 20 -11.42 37.67 25.18
N GLY A 21 -10.23 38.07 25.62
CA GLY A 21 -8.96 37.68 25.00
C GLY A 21 -8.76 36.17 24.94
N GLY A 22 -9.15 35.45 26.00
CA GLY A 22 -9.14 33.99 26.05
C GLY A 22 -10.15 33.33 25.13
N LEU A 23 -11.27 33.99 24.83
CA LEU A 23 -12.31 33.51 23.90
C LEU A 23 -12.00 33.78 22.43
N VAL A 24 -11.09 34.71 22.12
CA VAL A 24 -10.69 34.99 20.73
C VAL A 24 -10.14 33.74 20.05
N TRP A 25 -9.31 32.96 20.74
CA TRP A 25 -8.67 31.77 20.17
C TRP A 25 -9.67 30.62 19.87
N PRO A 26 -10.55 30.22 20.80
CA PRO A 26 -11.64 29.28 20.52
C PRO A 26 -12.55 29.73 19.38
N CYS A 27 -12.92 31.01 19.32
CA CYS A 27 -13.77 31.55 18.27
C CYS A 27 -13.05 31.53 16.91
N PHE A 28 -11.76 31.87 16.87
CA PHE A 28 -10.96 31.81 15.66
C PHE A 28 -10.77 30.36 15.18
N ALA A 29 -10.49 29.42 16.09
CA ALA A 29 -10.41 28.01 15.78
C ALA A 29 -11.74 27.45 15.26
N ALA A 30 -12.87 27.79 15.89
CA ALA A 30 -14.20 27.39 15.42
C ALA A 30 -14.53 28.01 14.05
N PHE A 31 -14.14 29.26 13.82
CA PHE A 31 -14.30 29.92 12.53
C PHE A 31 -13.47 29.23 11.43
N LEU A 32 -12.21 28.93 11.69
CA LEU A 32 -11.37 28.16 10.76
C LEU A 32 -11.96 26.78 10.50
N LEU A 33 -12.38 26.07 11.55
CA LEU A 33 -12.95 24.75 11.41
C LEU A 33 -14.22 24.79 10.56
N TRP A 34 -15.09 25.77 10.76
CA TRP A 34 -16.27 25.98 9.91
C TRP A 34 -15.91 26.33 8.46
N PHE A 35 -14.99 27.27 8.25
CA PHE A 35 -14.59 27.74 6.92
C PHE A 35 -13.84 26.68 6.11
N PHE A 36 -13.10 25.80 6.78
CA PHE A 36 -12.36 24.72 6.15
C PHE A 36 -13.11 23.39 6.14
N LEU A 37 -14.25 23.24 6.83
CA LEU A 37 -15.03 22.00 6.81
C LEU A 37 -15.58 21.69 5.42
N GLU A 38 -16.15 22.70 4.78
CA GLU A 38 -16.78 22.58 3.46
C GLU A 38 -15.77 22.28 2.34
N PRO A 39 -14.60 22.96 2.24
CA PRO A 39 -13.58 22.57 1.27
C PRO A 39 -12.91 21.22 1.60
N VAL A 40 -12.77 20.83 2.87
CA VAL A 40 -12.23 19.50 3.23
C VAL A 40 -13.19 18.38 2.84
N THR A 41 -14.48 18.53 3.12
CA THR A 41 -15.50 17.56 2.70
C THR A 41 -15.63 17.49 1.18
N THR A 42 -15.61 18.63 0.50
CA THR A 42 -15.61 18.68 -0.97
C THR A 42 -14.34 18.05 -1.57
N ALA A 43 -13.17 18.25 -0.97
CA ALA A 43 -11.92 17.62 -1.41
C ALA A 43 -11.94 16.10 -1.21
N VAL A 44 -12.50 15.62 -0.09
CA VAL A 44 -12.71 14.19 0.20
C VAL A 44 -13.70 13.56 -0.80
N ASP A 45 -14.79 14.26 -1.12
CA ASP A 45 -15.78 13.81 -2.10
C ASP A 45 -15.29 13.91 -3.55
N SER A 46 -14.17 14.62 -3.81
CA SER A 46 -13.51 14.68 -5.12
C SER A 46 -12.46 13.57 -5.32
N VAL A 47 -12.13 12.82 -4.27
CA VAL A 47 -11.21 11.66 -4.34
C VAL A 47 -11.74 10.52 -5.23
N PRO A 48 -13.06 10.19 -5.29
CA PRO A 48 -13.55 9.08 -6.10
C PRO A 48 -13.43 9.33 -7.61
N GLU A 49 -13.42 10.58 -8.09
CA GLU A 49 -13.37 10.88 -9.53
C GLU A 49 -11.94 11.03 -10.09
N LEU A 50 -10.94 11.29 -9.24
CA LEU A 50 -9.53 11.29 -9.65
C LEU A 50 -8.87 9.90 -9.55
N MET A 51 -9.46 8.95 -8.81
CA MET A 51 -9.07 7.53 -8.85
C MET A 51 -9.38 6.85 -10.20
N GLY A 52 -10.19 7.46 -11.06
CA GLY A 52 -10.44 6.97 -12.42
C GLY A 52 -9.38 7.39 -13.47
N ARG A 53 -8.48 8.34 -13.15
CA ARG A 53 -7.55 8.93 -14.14
C ARG A 53 -6.16 9.30 -13.64
N ALA A 54 -5.82 9.10 -12.36
CA ALA A 54 -4.45 9.21 -11.91
C ALA A 54 -3.75 7.85 -12.03
N ASN A 55 -2.58 7.85 -12.68
CA ASN A 55 -1.63 6.74 -12.73
C ASN A 55 -1.07 6.41 -11.34
N VAL A 56 -1.94 6.04 -10.40
CA VAL A 56 -1.56 5.48 -9.11
C VAL A 56 -1.83 4.00 -9.23
N ILE A 57 -0.76 3.23 -9.39
CA ILE A 57 -0.82 1.79 -9.21
C ILE A 57 -0.71 1.60 -7.70
N GLU A 58 -1.84 1.38 -7.05
CA GLU A 58 -1.84 0.94 -5.65
C GLU A 58 -1.22 -0.46 -5.62
N ILE A 59 -0.06 -0.56 -4.99
CA ILE A 59 0.62 -1.82 -4.69
C ILE A 59 0.52 -2.02 -3.18
N GLY A 60 -0.52 -2.73 -2.73
CA GLY A 60 -0.80 -2.92 -1.30
C GLY A 60 -0.93 -1.60 -0.52
N ASP A 61 -0.20 -1.47 0.59
CA ASP A 61 -0.20 -0.27 1.47
C ASP A 61 0.78 0.85 1.03
N LEU A 62 1.50 0.66 -0.09
CA LEU A 62 2.48 1.65 -0.55
C LEU A 62 1.83 2.66 -1.50
N LYS A 63 1.52 3.86 -0.99
CA LYS A 63 1.16 5.02 -1.81
C LYS A 63 2.44 5.69 -2.34
N VAL A 64 2.87 5.29 -3.52
CA VAL A 64 3.96 5.98 -4.23
C VAL A 64 3.35 7.10 -5.08
N GLU A 65 3.53 8.34 -4.65
CA GLU A 65 3.25 9.51 -5.49
C GLU A 65 4.31 9.58 -6.61
N LEU A 66 3.91 9.16 -7.82
CA LEU A 66 4.77 9.16 -8.99
C LEU A 66 4.84 10.58 -9.58
N GLU A 67 5.74 11.41 -9.06
CA GLU A 67 6.05 12.74 -9.61
C GLU A 67 6.78 12.66 -10.97
N LYS A 68 7.18 11.45 -11.38
CA LYS A 68 7.83 11.15 -12.65
C LYS A 68 6.89 10.30 -13.47
N GLU A 69 6.43 10.80 -14.61
CA GLU A 69 5.62 10.02 -15.56
C GLU A 69 6.35 8.72 -15.86
N ILE A 70 5.86 7.61 -15.30
CA ILE A 70 6.28 6.29 -15.75
C ILE A 70 5.81 6.21 -17.20
N GLY A 71 6.75 6.29 -18.13
CA GLY A 71 6.46 6.25 -19.57
C GLY A 71 5.81 4.93 -20.01
N GLN A 72 5.73 3.95 -19.12
CA GLN A 72 5.02 2.71 -19.32
C GLN A 72 3.75 2.68 -18.45
N VAL A 73 2.61 2.78 -19.11
CA VAL A 73 1.32 2.48 -18.50
C VAL A 73 1.17 0.96 -18.48
N PRO A 74 0.95 0.33 -17.31
CA PRO A 74 0.78 -1.12 -17.26
C PRO A 74 -0.46 -1.52 -18.08
N SER A 75 -0.36 -2.67 -18.75
CA SER A 75 -1.49 -3.28 -19.45
C SER A 75 -2.63 -3.55 -18.45
N GLY A 76 -3.87 -3.65 -18.93
CA GLY A 76 -5.03 -3.96 -18.08
C GLY A 76 -4.82 -5.23 -17.22
N PRO A 77 -4.35 -6.34 -17.82
CA PRO A 77 -4.00 -7.56 -17.09
C PRO A 77 -2.90 -7.38 -16.05
N VAL A 78 -1.81 -6.68 -16.39
CA VAL A 78 -0.70 -6.40 -15.45
C VAL A 78 -1.20 -5.59 -14.26
N ARG A 79 -2.03 -4.57 -14.51
CA ARG A 79 -2.61 -3.74 -13.45
C ARG A 79 -3.50 -4.55 -12.51
N ALA A 80 -4.34 -5.43 -13.07
CA ALA A 80 -5.20 -6.29 -12.28
C ALA A 80 -4.38 -7.25 -11.40
N ALA A 81 -3.36 -7.91 -11.98
CA ALA A 81 -2.46 -8.77 -11.23
C ALA A 81 -1.74 -8.01 -10.10
N LEU A 82 -1.18 -6.83 -10.39
CA LEU A 82 -0.48 -6.01 -9.40
C LEU A 82 -1.38 -5.52 -8.26
N ALA A 83 -2.65 -5.20 -8.54
CA ALA A 83 -3.60 -4.75 -7.52
C ALA A 83 -3.89 -5.84 -6.48
N ASP A 84 -3.86 -7.11 -6.90
CA ASP A 84 -4.11 -8.26 -6.03
C ASP A 84 -2.82 -8.84 -5.42
N MET A 85 -1.65 -8.26 -5.72
CA MET A 85 -0.34 -8.67 -5.18
C MET A 85 0.07 -7.84 -3.97
N ASN A 86 0.70 -8.50 -3.00
CA ASN A 86 1.36 -7.85 -1.86
C ASN A 86 2.88 -7.72 -2.09
N GLY A 87 3.59 -7.07 -1.16
CA GLY A 87 5.04 -6.87 -1.29
C GLY A 87 5.86 -8.17 -1.36
N GLU A 88 5.42 -9.22 -0.68
CA GLU A 88 6.10 -10.52 -0.72
C GLU A 88 5.90 -11.23 -2.06
N ASP A 89 4.71 -11.10 -2.66
CA ASP A 89 4.39 -11.61 -3.98
C ASP A 89 5.28 -10.94 -5.04
N ILE A 90 5.49 -9.63 -4.92
CA ILE A 90 6.33 -8.84 -5.82
C ILE A 90 7.80 -9.24 -5.68
N ALA A 91 8.29 -9.40 -4.45
CA ALA A 91 9.64 -9.92 -4.21
C ALA A 91 9.80 -11.31 -4.85
N THR A 92 8.80 -12.17 -4.67
CA THR A 92 8.75 -13.53 -5.22
C THR A 92 8.85 -13.51 -6.76
N VAL A 93 8.12 -12.62 -7.45
CA VAL A 93 8.19 -12.46 -8.92
C VAL A 93 9.55 -11.90 -9.35
N LEU A 94 10.08 -10.89 -8.67
CA LEU A 94 11.37 -10.28 -9.00
C LEU A 94 12.55 -11.25 -8.83
N GLU A 95 12.49 -12.15 -7.85
CA GLU A 95 13.47 -13.22 -7.65
C GLU A 95 13.43 -14.29 -8.75
N ARG A 96 12.31 -14.40 -9.49
CA ARG A 96 12.05 -15.44 -10.51
C ARG A 96 12.36 -15.01 -11.95
N ALA A 97 13.01 -13.86 -12.12
CA ALA A 97 13.35 -13.19 -13.37
C ALA A 97 13.72 -14.07 -14.58
N ASP A 98 14.41 -15.19 -14.36
CA ASP A 98 15.01 -15.96 -15.45
C ASP A 98 15.23 -17.44 -15.12
N SER A 99 14.54 -17.97 -14.10
CA SER A 99 14.80 -19.32 -13.63
C SER A 99 13.53 -20.12 -13.36
N THR A 100 13.50 -21.32 -13.95
CA THR A 100 12.66 -22.41 -13.46
C THR A 100 13.11 -22.75 -12.05
N LEU A 101 12.24 -22.55 -11.06
CA LEU A 101 12.49 -22.92 -9.68
C LEU A 101 11.89 -24.30 -9.42
N ASN A 102 12.71 -25.25 -9.00
CA ASN A 102 12.21 -26.47 -8.39
C ASN A 102 12.23 -26.28 -6.88
N THR A 103 11.08 -26.42 -6.24
CA THR A 103 10.92 -26.28 -4.79
C THR A 103 10.12 -27.45 -4.24
N CYS A 104 10.29 -27.75 -2.95
CA CYS A 104 9.59 -28.82 -2.27
C CYS A 104 9.01 -28.32 -0.94
N ASP A 105 7.91 -28.94 -0.53
CA ASP A 105 7.22 -28.66 0.72
C ASP A 105 7.98 -29.30 1.87
N TYR A 106 8.72 -28.47 2.60
CA TYR A 106 9.34 -28.88 3.85
C TYR A 106 8.51 -28.36 5.02
N PRO A 107 8.49 -29.07 6.17
CA PRO A 107 7.86 -28.56 7.38
C PRO A 107 8.39 -27.16 7.74
N GLY A 108 7.49 -26.19 7.91
CA GLY A 108 7.84 -24.79 8.18
C GLY A 108 7.91 -23.87 6.95
N LEU A 109 7.66 -24.37 5.73
CA LEU A 109 7.56 -23.58 4.49
C LEU A 109 6.12 -23.46 3.96
N GLU A 110 5.10 -23.79 4.77
CA GLU A 110 3.70 -23.84 4.33
C GLU A 110 3.22 -22.48 3.81
N ALA A 111 3.71 -21.39 4.40
CA ALA A 111 3.40 -20.03 3.96
C ALA A 111 3.98 -19.71 2.58
N GLU A 112 5.17 -20.24 2.26
CA GLU A 112 5.78 -20.07 0.94
C GLU A 112 5.03 -20.88 -0.11
N THR A 113 4.69 -22.14 0.19
CA THR A 113 3.85 -22.98 -0.68
C THR A 113 2.51 -22.32 -0.97
N ALA A 114 1.83 -21.79 0.06
CA ALA A 114 0.58 -21.06 -0.10
C ALA A 114 0.73 -19.80 -0.97
N ARG A 115 1.85 -19.09 -0.84
CA ARG A 115 2.15 -17.91 -1.68
C ARG A 115 2.31 -18.29 -3.15
N LEU A 116 3.02 -19.38 -3.44
CA LEU A 116 3.22 -19.85 -4.81
C LEU A 116 1.91 -20.27 -5.46
N LEU A 117 1.05 -20.99 -4.74
CA LEU A 117 -0.28 -21.37 -5.23
C LEU A 117 -1.16 -20.15 -5.47
N ARG A 118 -1.12 -19.13 -4.60
CA ARG A 118 -1.86 -17.89 -4.84
C ARG A 118 -1.36 -17.15 -6.10
N LEU A 119 -0.05 -17.12 -6.34
CA LEU A 119 0.51 -16.53 -7.56
C LEU A 119 0.18 -17.32 -8.83
N ASP A 120 -0.04 -18.63 -8.70
CA ASP A 120 -0.60 -19.49 -9.75
C ASP A 120 -2.06 -19.14 -10.04
N GLU A 121 -2.89 -18.94 -9.00
CA GLU A 121 -4.28 -18.49 -9.14
C GLU A 121 -4.41 -17.12 -9.82
N LEU A 122 -3.46 -16.22 -9.56
CA LEU A 122 -3.37 -14.92 -10.26
C LEU A 122 -2.87 -15.04 -11.70
N GLY A 123 -2.46 -16.23 -12.13
CA GLY A 123 -1.91 -16.50 -13.45
C GLY A 123 -0.57 -15.84 -13.70
N VAL A 124 0.15 -15.43 -12.65
CA VAL A 124 1.48 -14.81 -12.71
C VAL A 124 2.57 -15.87 -12.73
N LEU A 125 2.38 -16.94 -11.95
CA LEU A 125 3.22 -18.13 -11.96
C LEU A 125 2.45 -19.33 -12.53
N SER A 126 3.18 -20.34 -12.95
CA SER A 126 2.67 -21.67 -13.27
C SER A 126 3.36 -22.66 -12.34
N VAL A 127 2.60 -23.28 -11.45
CA VAL A 127 3.08 -24.25 -10.47
C VAL A 127 2.68 -25.66 -10.93
N THR A 128 3.67 -26.47 -11.31
CA THR A 128 3.44 -27.84 -11.80
C THR A 128 4.08 -28.85 -10.84
N GLU A 129 3.36 -29.88 -10.44
CA GLU A 129 3.92 -30.97 -9.63
C GLU A 129 5.09 -31.66 -10.34
N ASN A 130 6.15 -31.94 -9.57
CA ASN A 130 7.34 -32.63 -10.05
C ASN A 130 7.54 -33.94 -9.27
N PRO A 131 6.85 -35.02 -9.69
CA PRO A 131 6.89 -36.30 -8.97
C PRO A 131 8.25 -37.00 -9.05
N GLU A 132 9.05 -36.71 -10.08
CA GLU A 132 10.41 -37.26 -10.20
C GLU A 132 11.34 -36.67 -9.14
N GLU A 133 11.25 -35.35 -8.93
CA GLU A 133 12.00 -34.66 -7.89
C GLU A 133 11.55 -35.08 -6.48
N LEU A 134 10.23 -35.24 -6.28
CA LEU A 134 9.68 -35.76 -5.03
C LEU A 134 10.24 -37.15 -4.71
N ALA A 135 10.20 -38.09 -5.67
CA ALA A 135 10.74 -39.43 -5.47
C ALA A 135 12.23 -39.41 -5.12
N ARG A 136 13.01 -38.50 -5.74
CA ARG A 136 14.44 -38.33 -5.46
C ARG A 136 14.72 -37.82 -4.05
N ILE A 137 13.90 -36.88 -3.57
CA ILE A 137 14.11 -36.22 -2.28
C ILE A 137 13.49 -37.01 -1.13
N GLN A 138 12.39 -37.73 -1.36
CA GLN A 138 11.71 -38.52 -0.34
C GLN A 138 12.58 -39.66 0.22
N ASP A 139 13.54 -40.15 -0.57
CA ASP A 139 14.58 -41.10 -0.12
C ASP A 139 15.55 -40.50 0.91
N LEU A 140 15.66 -39.16 0.96
CA LEU A 140 16.55 -38.40 1.85
C LEU A 140 15.78 -37.72 3.00
N HIS A 141 14.54 -37.35 2.75
CA HIS A 141 13.67 -36.57 3.64
C HIS A 141 12.25 -37.14 3.62
N GLU A 142 11.92 -37.99 4.61
CA GLU A 142 10.60 -38.61 4.75
C GLU A 142 9.47 -37.60 5.01
N ASP A 143 9.83 -36.39 5.43
CA ASP A 143 8.94 -35.29 5.79
C ASP A 143 8.52 -34.40 4.61
N VAL A 144 9.06 -34.62 3.42
CA VAL A 144 8.68 -33.87 2.21
C VAL A 144 7.37 -34.42 1.63
N THR A 145 6.38 -33.53 1.50
CA THR A 145 5.00 -33.88 1.10
C THR A 145 4.72 -33.61 -0.38
N GLY A 146 5.51 -32.75 -1.03
CA GLY A 146 5.33 -32.39 -2.43
C GLY A 146 6.55 -31.68 -2.99
N CYS A 147 6.72 -31.75 -4.31
CA CYS A 147 7.70 -30.96 -5.05
C CYS A 147 7.03 -30.37 -6.28
N TRP A 148 7.40 -29.14 -6.62
CA TRP A 148 6.84 -28.39 -7.73
C TRP A 148 7.92 -27.69 -8.52
N THR A 149 7.65 -27.58 -9.82
CA THR A 149 8.34 -26.72 -10.75
C THR A 149 7.53 -25.45 -10.93
N VAL A 150 8.14 -24.31 -10.67
CA VAL A 150 7.53 -22.98 -10.74
C VAL A 150 8.20 -22.19 -11.85
N VAL A 151 7.39 -21.64 -12.76
CA VAL A 151 7.84 -20.81 -13.87
C VAL A 151 6.97 -19.57 -14.00
N LEU A 152 7.52 -18.48 -14.53
CA LEU A 152 6.73 -17.31 -14.93
C LEU A 152 5.82 -17.68 -16.09
N THR A 153 4.57 -17.21 -16.04
CA THR A 153 3.66 -17.24 -17.20
C THR A 153 3.96 -16.04 -18.12
N PRO A 154 3.34 -15.95 -19.32
CA PRO A 154 3.42 -14.73 -20.13
C PRO A 154 2.94 -13.47 -19.38
N LEU A 155 1.93 -13.60 -18.52
CA LEU A 155 1.49 -12.48 -17.67
C LEU A 155 2.54 -12.16 -16.60
N GLY A 156 3.17 -13.19 -16.01
CA GLY A 156 4.26 -13.01 -15.06
C GLY A 156 5.47 -12.30 -15.65
N GLU A 157 5.82 -12.60 -16.90
CA GLU A 157 6.87 -11.89 -17.65
C GLU A 157 6.51 -10.41 -17.85
N GLU A 158 5.27 -10.11 -18.27
CA GLU A 158 4.82 -8.71 -18.40
C GLU A 158 4.84 -7.95 -17.06
N VAL A 159 4.44 -8.62 -15.96
CA VAL A 159 4.48 -8.05 -14.61
C VAL A 159 5.93 -7.81 -14.18
N TYR A 160 6.82 -8.77 -14.41
CA TYR A 160 8.25 -8.65 -14.11
C TYR A 160 8.88 -7.48 -14.86
N ASP A 161 8.70 -7.41 -16.19
CA ASP A 161 9.24 -6.34 -17.03
C ASP A 161 8.74 -4.97 -16.57
N PHE A 162 7.46 -4.87 -16.22
CA PHE A 162 6.88 -3.66 -15.68
C PHE A 162 7.54 -3.26 -14.35
N LEU A 163 7.70 -4.19 -13.41
CA LEU A 163 8.33 -3.93 -12.11
C LEU A 163 9.79 -3.48 -12.26
N ILE A 164 10.56 -4.10 -13.16
CA ILE A 164 11.94 -3.69 -13.45
C ILE A 164 11.98 -2.29 -14.07
N ALA A 165 11.11 -2.00 -15.03
CA ALA A 165 11.01 -0.67 -15.63
C ALA A 165 10.60 0.39 -14.59
N PHE A 166 9.68 0.05 -13.70
CA PHE A 166 9.24 0.90 -12.59
C PHE A 166 10.39 1.23 -11.63
N ILE A 167 11.15 0.21 -11.19
CA ILE A 167 12.27 0.38 -10.26
C ILE A 167 13.39 1.19 -10.91
N SER A 168 13.73 0.89 -12.17
CA SER A 168 14.82 1.56 -12.89
C SER A 168 14.55 3.04 -13.19
N THR A 169 13.28 3.44 -13.29
CA THR A 169 12.90 4.85 -13.50
C THR A 169 12.80 5.65 -12.20
N SER A 170 12.64 4.97 -11.07
CA SER A 170 12.50 5.55 -9.72
C SER A 170 13.85 5.83 -9.03
N LEU A 171 14.94 5.22 -9.50
CA LEU A 171 16.33 5.53 -9.11
C LEU A 171 16.90 6.72 -9.90
#